data_AF-A0A8J5ND59-F1
#
_entry.id   AF-A0A8J5ND59-F1
#
_cell.length_a   1.000
_cell.length_b   1.000
_cell.length_c   1.000
_cell.angle_alpha   90.00
_cell.angle_beta   90.00
_cell.angle_gamma   90.00
#
_symmetry.space_group_name_H-M   'P 1'
#
loop_
_entity.id
_entity.type
_entity.pdbx_description
1 polymer ?
#
loop_
_entity_poly.entity_id
_entity_poly.type
_entity_poly.pdbx_seq_one_letter_code
_entity_poly.pdbx_strand_id
1 'polypeptide(L)'
;MNGLGSEEEEASIRRGHPLYGHGVCKWPGCEAICDDIHAFHKHLNTEHTLDDRSTAQARVQMQVVSQLERQLTKERDRLQAMMNHLHMN
;
A
#
# COMPACT_ATOMS: atom_id res chain seq x y z
N MET A 1 -2.93 -19.64 23.39
CA MET A 1 -2.81 -18.44 22.54
C MET A 1 -2.17 -18.88 21.24
N ASN A 2 -2.95 -19.38 20.27
CA ASN A 2 -2.52 -19.74 18.91
C ASN A 2 -3.80 -20.01 18.12
N GLY A 3 -4.05 -19.29 17.01
CA GLY A 3 -5.19 -19.63 16.14
C GLY A 3 -5.82 -18.51 15.30
N LEU A 4 -5.25 -17.29 15.24
CA LEU A 4 -5.82 -16.21 14.41
C LEU A 4 -4.98 -15.85 13.17
N GLY A 5 -3.78 -16.41 13.02
CA GLY A 5 -2.90 -16.09 11.89
C GLY A 5 -3.31 -16.76 10.56
N SER A 6 -3.98 -17.91 10.59
CA SER A 6 -4.15 -18.75 9.40
C SER A 6 -5.25 -18.29 8.45
N GLU A 7 -6.36 -17.74 8.95
CA GLU A 7 -7.52 -17.37 8.12
C GLU A 7 -7.33 -16.02 7.43
N GLU A 8 -6.71 -15.05 8.11
CA GLU A 8 -6.36 -13.74 7.56
C GLU A 8 -5.24 -13.85 6.51
N GLU A 9 -4.28 -14.75 6.75
CA GLU A 9 -3.20 -15.06 5.81
C GLU A 9 -3.73 -15.78 4.55
N GLU A 10 -4.68 -16.71 4.69
CA GLU A 10 -5.36 -17.32 3.54
C GLU A 10 -6.20 -16.31 2.74
N ALA A 11 -6.87 -15.38 3.43
CA ALA A 11 -7.69 -14.36 2.79
C ALA A 11 -6.84 -13.36 1.99
N SER A 12 -5.66 -12.99 2.51
CA SER A 12 -4.72 -12.11 1.83
C SER A 12 -4.11 -12.79 0.59
N ILE A 13 -3.82 -14.10 0.65
CA ILE A 13 -3.39 -14.90 -0.51
C ILE A 13 -4.47 -14.88 -1.60
N ARG A 14 -5.75 -15.08 -1.25
CA ARG A 14 -6.86 -15.11 -2.22
C ARG A 14 -7.15 -13.77 -2.89
N ARG A 15 -6.88 -12.64 -2.22
CA ARG A 15 -7.15 -11.28 -2.75
C ARG A 15 -5.91 -10.59 -3.30
N GLY A 16 -4.73 -11.20 -3.16
CA GLY A 16 -3.44 -10.57 -3.39
C GLY A 16 -3.08 -9.63 -2.24
N HIS A 17 -1.88 -9.79 -1.68
CA HIS A 17 -1.39 -8.91 -0.63
C HIS A 17 -0.99 -7.55 -1.25
N PRO A 18 -1.44 -6.39 -0.76
CA PRO A 18 -1.15 -5.09 -1.38
C PRO A 18 0.34 -4.75 -1.50
N LEU A 19 1.16 -5.33 -0.63
CA LEU A 19 2.62 -5.20 -0.65
C LEU A 19 3.33 -6.29 -1.48
N TYR A 20 2.60 -7.11 -2.22
CA TYR A 20 3.17 -8.13 -3.11
C TYR A 20 2.55 -8.01 -4.51
N GLY A 21 3.40 -7.81 -5.50
CA GLY A 21 2.95 -7.69 -6.89
C GLY A 21 4.06 -8.02 -7.87
N HIS A 22 3.71 -8.81 -8.90
CA HIS A 22 4.65 -9.25 -9.94
C HIS A 22 5.91 -9.94 -9.39
N GLY A 23 5.78 -10.75 -8.33
CA GLY A 23 6.93 -11.45 -7.73
C GLY A 23 7.86 -10.55 -6.91
N VAL A 24 7.38 -9.39 -6.45
CA VAL A 24 8.22 -8.38 -5.79
C VAL A 24 7.50 -7.77 -4.58
N CYS A 25 8.25 -7.57 -3.49
CA CYS A 25 7.85 -6.79 -2.33
C CYS A 25 7.69 -5.31 -2.69
N LYS A 26 6.49 -4.76 -2.45
CA LYS A 26 6.11 -3.37 -2.69
C LYS A 26 6.12 -2.52 -1.42
N TRP A 27 6.78 -3.00 -0.37
CA TRP A 27 7.11 -2.12 0.76
C TRP A 27 7.93 -0.92 0.25
N PRO A 28 7.62 0.32 0.68
CA PRO A 28 8.31 1.51 0.18
C PRO A 28 9.84 1.38 0.26
N GLY A 29 10.48 1.38 -0.92
CA GLY A 29 11.94 1.30 -1.07
C GLY A 29 12.58 -0.08 -0.85
N CYS A 30 11.81 -1.18 -0.81
CA CYS A 30 12.35 -2.53 -0.63
C CYS A 30 12.71 -3.22 -1.96
N GLU A 31 11.74 -3.35 -2.87
CA GLU A 31 11.89 -4.00 -4.19
C GLU A 31 12.48 -5.42 -4.17
N ALA A 32 12.49 -6.11 -3.02
CA ALA A 32 12.98 -7.47 -2.90
C ALA A 32 12.16 -8.45 -3.76
N ILE A 33 12.84 -9.34 -4.46
CA ILE A 33 12.20 -10.39 -5.26
C ILE A 33 11.68 -11.47 -4.31
N CYS A 34 10.43 -11.88 -4.51
CA CYS A 34 9.77 -12.95 -3.78
C CYS A 34 9.10 -13.87 -4.79
N ASP A 35 9.62 -15.09 -4.94
CA ASP A 35 9.20 -16.04 -5.98
C ASP A 35 7.72 -16.46 -5.86
N ASP A 36 7.20 -16.48 -4.63
CA ASP A 36 5.81 -16.74 -4.33
C ASP A 36 5.34 -15.97 -3.07
N ILE A 37 4.06 -16.14 -2.73
CA ILE A 37 3.45 -15.46 -1.58
C ILE A 37 4.03 -15.94 -0.23
N HIS A 38 4.49 -17.19 -0.14
CA HIS A 38 5.09 -17.72 1.08
C HIS A 38 6.49 -17.13 1.30
N ALA A 39 7.29 -17.01 0.24
CA ALA A 39 8.57 -16.31 0.24
C ALA A 39 8.38 -14.83 0.62
N PHE A 40 7.32 -14.19 0.12
CA PHE A 40 6.96 -12.83 0.49
C PHE A 40 6.63 -12.69 1.99
N HIS A 41 5.80 -13.57 2.57
CA HIS A 41 5.51 -13.51 4.01
C HIS A 41 6.74 -13.75 4.86
N LYS A 42 7.60 -14.70 4.48
CA LYS A 42 8.88 -14.93 5.17
C LYS A 42 9.76 -13.68 5.13
N HIS A 43 9.89 -13.04 3.96
CA HIS A 43 10.63 -11.79 3.79
C HIS A 43 10.04 -10.67 4.66
N LEU A 44 8.72 -10.46 4.63
CA LEU A 44 8.04 -9.43 5.42
C LEU A 44 8.30 -9.61 6.93
N ASN A 45 8.18 -10.85 7.43
CA ASN A 45 8.37 -11.19 8.84
C ASN A 45 9.83 -11.14 9.31
N THR A 46 10.80 -10.97 8.40
CA THR A 46 12.22 -10.91 8.73
C THR A 46 12.80 -9.52 8.49
N GLU A 47 12.46 -8.89 7.37
CA GLU A 47 13.03 -7.62 6.93
C GLU A 47 12.17 -6.39 7.30
N HIS A 48 10.87 -6.58 7.53
CA HIS A 48 9.90 -5.51 7.82
C HIS A 48 9.17 -5.77 9.14
N THR A 49 9.94 -5.99 10.20
CA THR A 49 9.43 -6.25 11.54
C THR A 49 9.03 -4.96 12.27
N LEU A 50 8.47 -5.09 13.47
CA LEU A 50 8.10 -3.95 14.31
C LEU A 50 9.35 -3.31 14.94
N ASP A 51 10.17 -2.70 14.10
CA ASP A 51 11.36 -1.95 14.48
C ASP A 51 11.20 -0.44 14.21
N ASP A 52 12.15 0.34 14.72
CA ASP A 52 12.11 1.81 14.58
C ASP A 52 12.15 2.23 13.10
N ARG A 53 12.86 1.48 12.26
CA ARG A 53 12.99 1.75 10.83
C ARG A 53 11.65 1.58 10.11
N SER A 54 11.02 0.42 10.23
CA SER A 54 9.74 0.10 9.59
C SER A 54 8.63 0.98 10.15
N THR A 55 8.68 1.29 11.44
CA THR A 55 7.75 2.24 12.08
C THR A 55 7.90 3.66 11.51
N ALA A 56 9.13 4.14 11.31
CA ALA A 56 9.37 5.44 10.70
C ALA A 56 8.86 5.47 9.25
N GLN A 57 9.13 4.41 8.46
CA GLN A 57 8.61 4.29 7.10
C GLN A 57 7.08 4.30 7.06
N ALA A 58 6.41 3.60 7.97
CA ALA A 58 4.95 3.62 8.07
C ALA A 58 4.40 5.03 8.34
N ARG A 59 5.03 5.80 9.24
CA ARG A 59 4.63 7.21 9.49
C ARG A 59 4.83 8.09 8.26
N VAL A 60 5.94 7.93 7.55
CA VAL A 60 6.18 8.66 6.28
C VAL A 60 5.10 8.28 5.26
N GLN A 61 4.75 7.00 5.15
CA GLN A 61 3.70 6.55 4.25
C GLN A 61 2.34 7.16 4.61
N MET A 62 2.01 7.33 5.89
CA MET A 62 0.80 8.05 6.30
C MET A 62 0.79 9.51 5.84
N GLN A 63 1.93 10.21 5.90
CA GLN A 63 2.05 11.58 5.40
C GLN A 63 1.88 11.65 3.89
N VAL A 64 2.47 10.70 3.14
CA VAL A 64 2.30 10.57 1.69
C VAL A 64 0.83 10.39 1.33
N VAL A 65 0.12 9.48 1.99
CA VAL A 65 -1.33 9.26 1.78
C VAL A 65 -2.11 10.55 2.00
N SER A 66 -1.91 11.20 3.14
CA SER A 66 -2.60 12.46 3.47
C SER A 66 -2.32 13.56 2.42
N GLN A 67 -1.11 13.62 1.88
CA GLN A 67 -0.76 14.56 0.82
C GLN A 67 -1.44 14.24 -0.50
N LEU A 68 -1.46 12.98 -0.91
CA LEU A 68 -2.12 12.53 -2.13
C LEU A 68 -3.64 12.77 -2.08
N GLU A 69 -4.28 12.55 -0.93
CA GLU A 69 -5.70 12.87 -0.73
C GLU A 69 -5.98 14.36 -0.93
N ARG A 70 -5.15 15.25 -0.37
CA ARG A 70 -5.29 16.70 -0.59
C ARG A 70 -5.11 17.07 -2.06
N GLN A 71 -4.16 16.44 -2.75
CA GLN A 71 -3.93 16.68 -4.17
C GLN A 71 -5.12 16.22 -5.01
N LEU A 72 -5.67 15.04 -4.71
CA LEU A 72 -6.84 14.50 -5.39
C LEU A 72 -8.05 15.44 -5.26
N THR A 73 -8.28 16.02 -4.09
CA THR A 73 -9.34 17.02 -3.89
C THR A 73 -9.13 18.23 -4.81
N LYS A 74 -7.92 18.80 -4.86
CA LYS A 74 -7.61 19.94 -5.74
C LYS A 74 -7.83 19.63 -7.22
N GLU A 75 -7.43 18.44 -7.67
CA GLU A 75 -7.61 18.03 -9.06
C GLU A 75 -9.10 17.79 -9.39
N ARG A 76 -9.90 17.30 -8.43
CA ARG A 76 -11.35 17.20 -8.58
C ARG A 76 -12.01 18.57 -8.72
N ASP A 77 -11.62 19.54 -7.90
CA ASP A 77 -12.14 20.91 -7.99
C ASP A 77 -11.80 21.55 -9.34
N ARG A 78 -10.56 21.36 -9.81
CA ARG A 78 -10.12 21.81 -11.14
C ARG A 78 -10.96 21.17 -12.25
N LEU A 79 -11.15 19.85 -12.21
CA LEU A 79 -11.96 19.14 -13.19
C LEU A 79 -13.41 19.65 -13.19
N GLN A 80 -14.01 19.88 -12.01
CA GLN A 80 -15.36 20.41 -11.93
C GLN A 80 -15.47 21.82 -12.55
N ALA A 81 -14.48 22.68 -12.32
CA ALA A 81 -14.42 24.00 -12.93
C ALA A 81 -14.31 23.92 -14.47
N MET A 82 -13.47 22.99 -14.98
CA MET A 82 -13.37 22.72 -16.41
C MET A 82 -14.72 22.27 -16.99
N MET A 83 -15.38 21.30 -16.35
CA MET A 83 -16.67 20.77 -16.81
C MET A 83 -17.77 21.85 -16.80
N ASN A 84 -17.82 22.67 -15.76
CA ASN A 84 -18.78 23.78 -15.69
C ASN A 84 -18.55 24.79 -16.81
N HIS A 85 -17.29 25.13 -17.13
CA HIS A 85 -16.97 26.01 -18.25
C HIS A 85 -17.43 25.43 -19.59
N LEU A 86 -17.20 24.13 -19.82
CA LEU A 86 -17.60 23.46 -21.06
C LEU A 86 -19.11 23.31 -21.22
N HIS A 87 -19.87 23.17 -20.13
CA HIS A 87 -21.33 23.01 -20.15
C HIS A 87 -22.12 24.34 -20.10
N MET A 88 -21.45 25.49 -19.92
CA MET A 88 -22.08 26.83 -19.89
C MET A 88 -22.01 27.58 -21.23
N ASN A 89 -21.71 26.87 -22.33
CA ASN A 89 -21.90 27.26 -23.72
C ASN A 89 -22.89 26.31 -24.41
#